data_AF-A0A9E4C3F5-F1
#
_entry.id   AF-A0A9E4C3F5-F1
#
_cell.length_a   1.000
_cell.length_b   1.000
_cell.length_c   1.000
_cell.angle_alpha   90.00
_cell.angle_beta   90.00
_cell.angle_gamma   90.00
#
_symmetry.space_group_name_H-M   'P 1'
#
loop_
_entity.id
_entity.type
_entity.pdbx_description
1 polymer ?
#
loop_
_entity_poly.entity_id
_entity_poly.type
_entity_poly.pdbx_seq_one_letter_code
_entity_poly.pdbx_strand_id
1 'polypeptide(L)' 'MIDEKLAEAGLTPGAVMELRSPEAMRKLVEAGVGISFLPRLTIRESLASGALKTVEVRGVAFEREIGVAWRR' A
#
# COMPACT_ATOMS: atom_id res chain seq x y z
N MET A 1 10.60 0.62 4.42
CA MET A 1 9.53 0.26 5.35
C MET A 1 8.84 -1.06 5.01
N ILE A 2 8.09 -1.18 3.90
CA ILE A 2 7.38 -2.44 3.62
C ILE A 2 8.35 -3.60 3.43
N ASP A 3 9.41 -3.42 2.63
CA ASP A 3 10.41 -4.46 2.38
C ASP A 3 11.11 -4.90 3.67
N GLU A 4 11.44 -3.96 4.55
CA GLU A 4 12.02 -4.25 5.86
C GLU A 4 11.06 -5.11 6.71
N LYS A 5 9.77 -4.77 6.73
CA LYS A 5 8.75 -5.55 7.46
C LYS A 5 8.54 -6.95 6.87
N LEU A 6 8.62 -7.09 5.55
CA LEU A 6 8.58 -8.41 4.91
C LEU A 6 9.80 -9.24 5.27
N ALA A 7 11.00 -8.65 5.25
CA ALA A 7 12.23 -9.32 5.62
C ALA A 7 12.26 -9.72 7.11
N GLU A 8 11.82 -8.85 8.03
CA GLU A 8 11.64 -9.16 9.46
C GLU A 8 10.68 -10.35 9.67
N ALA A 9 9.66 -10.48 8.81
CA ALA A 9 8.73 -11.60 8.82
C ALA A 9 9.26 -12.86 8.11
N GLY A 10 10.49 -12.84 7.58
CA GLY A 10 11.07 -13.95 6.82
C GLY A 10 10.47 -14.17 5.43
N LEU A 11 9.83 -13.14 4.86
CA LEU A 11 9.16 -13.20 3.56
C LEU A 11 10.04 -12.61 2.47
N THR A 12 10.09 -13.28 1.32
CA THR A 12 10.73 -12.78 0.09
C THR A 12 9.77 -12.97 -1.08
N PRO A 13 9.05 -11.92 -1.51
CA PRO A 13 8.10 -12.04 -2.60
C PRO A 13 8.79 -12.45 -3.92
N GLY A 14 8.20 -13.41 -4.64
CA GLY A 14 8.80 -13.95 -5.87
C GLY A 14 8.66 -13.07 -7.12
N ALA A 15 7.72 -12.12 -7.11
CA ALA A 15 7.52 -11.14 -8.18
C ALA A 15 7.10 -9.80 -7.57
N VAL A 16 7.89 -8.75 -7.81
CA VAL A 16 7.67 -7.40 -7.28
C VAL A 16 7.64 -6.40 -8.42
N MET A 17 6.68 -5.48 -8.35
CA MET A 17 6.58 -4.34 -9.26
C MET A 17 6.72 -3.06 -8.45
N GLU A 18 7.72 -2.25 -8.79
CA GLU A 18 8.02 -1.00 -8.10
C GLU A 18 7.41 0.21 -8.84
N LEU A 19 6.59 0.99 -8.12
CA LEU A 19 5.88 2.14 -8.65
C LEU A 19 6.01 3.34 -7.72
N ARG A 20 6.17 4.53 -8.31
CA ARG A 20 6.39 5.76 -7.54
C ARG A 20 5.11 6.44 -7.05
N SER A 21 3.95 6.12 -7.63
CA SER A 21 2.67 6.77 -7.32
C SER A 21 1.69 5.78 -6.67
N PRO A 22 1.18 6.10 -5.47
CA PRO A 22 0.06 5.36 -4.86
C PRO A 22 -1.17 5.25 -5.77
N GLU A 23 -1.46 6.26 -6.57
CA GLU A 23 -2.59 6.27 -7.51
C GLU A 23 -2.35 5.29 -8.68
N ALA A 24 -1.12 5.20 -9.19
CA ALA A 24 -0.77 4.23 -10.23
C ALA A 24 -0.89 2.80 -9.70
N MET A 25 -0.37 2.54 -8.49
CA MET A 25 -0.52 1.25 -7.82
C MET A 25 -1.99 0.89 -7.62
N ARG A 26 -2.81 1.82 -7.10
CA ARG A 26 -4.25 1.61 -6.93
C ARG A 26 -4.93 1.17 -8.23
N LYS A 27 -4.68 1.87 -9.34
CA LYS A 27 -5.30 1.55 -10.64
C LYS A 27 -4.94 0.15 -11.13
N LEU A 28 -3.70 -0.30 -10.91
CA LEU A 28 -3.29 -1.64 -11.29
C LEU A 28 -3.96 -2.72 -10.42
N VAL A 29 -4.06 -2.49 -9.11
CA VAL A 29 -4.78 -3.41 -8.22
C VAL A 29 -6.27 -3.46 -8.58
N GLU A 30 -6.91 -2.31 -8.88
CA GLU A 30 -8.30 -2.25 -9.38
C GLU A 30 -8.48 -3.01 -10.71
N ALA A 31 -7.45 -3.01 -11.56
CA ALA A 31 -7.43 -3.77 -12.80
C ALA A 31 -7.11 -5.28 -12.60
N GLY A 32 -6.95 -5.74 -11.36
CA GLY A 32 -6.65 -7.14 -11.04
C GLY A 32 -5.17 -7.51 -11.14
N VAL A 33 -4.27 -6.54 -11.22
CA VAL A 33 -2.82 -6.77 -11.30
C VAL A 33 -2.22 -6.76 -9.90
N GLY A 34 -2.17 -7.94 -9.30
CA GLY A 34 -1.49 -8.19 -8.03
C GLY A 34 -2.17 -7.56 -6.80
N ILE A 35 -1.40 -7.43 -5.72
CA ILE A 35 -1.82 -6.81 -4.45
C ILE A 35 -0.79 -5.76 -4.04
N SER A 36 -1.19 -4.80 -3.23
CA SER A 36 -0.29 -3.73 -2.77
C SER A 36 -0.68 -3.20 -1.39
N PHE A 37 0.29 -2.71 -0.65
CA PHE A 37 0.09 -1.90 0.55
C PHE A 37 -0.10 -0.44 0.14
N LEU A 38 -1.32 0.07 0.33
CA LEU A 38 -1.69 1.43 -0.07
C LEU A 38 -2.14 2.26 1.14
N PRO A 39 -1.83 3.58 1.18
CA PRO A 39 -2.41 4.47 2.17
C PRO A 39 -3.93 4.42 2.09
N ARG A 40 -4.60 4.29 3.23
CA ARG A 40 -6.07 4.20 3.28
C ARG A 40 -6.75 5.42 2.65
N LEU A 41 -6.11 6.59 2.70
CA LEU A 41 -6.58 7.80 2.06
C LEU A 41 -6.68 7.66 0.53
N THR A 42 -5.72 6.97 -0.09
CA THR A 42 -5.65 6.80 -1.55
C THR A 42 -6.74 5.86 -2.09
N ILE A 43 -7.20 4.89 -1.30
CA ILE A 43 -8.16 3.86 -1.72
C ILE A 43 -9.59 4.08 -1.19
N ARG A 44 -9.86 5.19 -0.49
CA ARG A 44 -11.15 5.43 0.17
C ARG A 44 -12.34 5.32 -0.77
N GLU A 45 -12.25 5.91 -1.96
CA GLU A 45 -13.31 5.85 -2.97
C GLU A 45 -13.48 4.44 -3.54
N SER A 46 -12.37 3.75 -3.81
CA SER A 46 -12.37 2.36 -4.28
C SER A 46 -13.00 1.39 -3.29
N LEU A 47 -12.80 1.62 -2.00
CA LEU A 47 -13.47 0.86 -0.94
C LEU A 47 -14.96 1.18 -0.89
N ALA A 48 -15.34 2.46 -1.00
CA ALA A 48 -16.73 2.88 -0.96
C ALA A 48 -17.54 2.36 -2.17
N SER A 49 -16.91 2.29 -3.35
CA SER A 49 -17.54 1.75 -4.57
C SER A 49 -17.51 0.22 -4.63
N GLY A 50 -16.74 -0.44 -3.76
CA GLY A 50 -16.52 -1.89 -3.81
C GLY A 50 -15.52 -2.34 -4.89
N ALA A 51 -14.85 -1.41 -5.58
CA ALA A 51 -13.79 -1.72 -6.55
C ALA A 51 -12.57 -2.37 -5.90
N LEU A 52 -12.29 -2.06 -4.63
CA LEU A 52 -11.24 -2.70 -3.84
C LEU A 52 -11.79 -3.23 -2.52
N LYS A 53 -11.05 -4.18 -1.94
CA LYS A 53 -11.26 -4.69 -0.58
C LYS A 53 -9.94 -4.68 0.18
N THR A 54 -10.01 -4.53 1.49
CA THR A 54 -8.84 -4.64 2.37
C THR A 54 -8.59 -6.08 2.77
N VAL A 55 -7.32 -6.46 2.88
CA VAL A 55 -6.90 -7.73 3.49
C VAL A 55 -6.38 -7.43 4.89
N GLU A 56 -6.85 -8.18 5.89
CA GLU A 56 -6.34 -8.06 7.26
C GLU A 56 -4.92 -8.64 7.33
N VAL A 57 -3.98 -7.85 7.86
CA VAL A 57 -2.59 -8.29 8.08
C VAL A 57 -2.35 -8.40 9.58
N ARG A 58 -1.80 -9.54 10.01
CA ARG A 58 -1.50 -9.84 11.42
C ARG A 58 0.00 -9.90 11.64
N GLY A 59 0.43 -9.62 12.87
CA GLY A 59 1.85 -9.71 13.28
C GLY A 59 2.75 -8.58 12.77
N VAL A 60 2.20 -7.59 12.06
CA VAL A 60 2.94 -6.42 11.56
C VAL A 60 2.09 -5.17 11.77
N ALA A 61 2.71 -4.12 12.33
CA ALA A 61 2.13 -2.78 12.39
C ALA A 61 2.83 -1.87 11.36
N PHE A 62 2.02 -1.14 10.59
CA PHE A 62 2.51 -0.15 9.64
C PHE A 62 2.14 1.24 10.14
N GLU A 63 3.14 2.05 10.45
CA GLU A 63 2.96 3.44 10.86
C GLU A 63 3.75 4.35 9.94
N ARG A 64 3.17 5.51 9.61
CA ARG A 64 3.85 6.53 8.81
C ARG A 64 3.60 7.90 9.42
N GLU A 65 4.69 8.57 9.77
CA GLU A 65 4.65 9.95 10.22
C GLU A 65 4.41 10.89 9.02
N ILE A 66 3.53 11.87 9.20
CA ILE A 66 3.22 12.89 8.19
C ILE A 66 3.72 14.23 8.71
N GLY A 67 4.70 14.81 8.02
CA GLY A 67 5.19 16.16 8.28
C GLY A 67 4.45 17.22 7.46
N VAL A 68 4.39 18.44 7.99
CA VAL A 68 3.92 19.64 7.29
C VAL A 68 5.08 20.62 7.17
N ALA A 69 5.31 21.15 5.97
CA ALA A 69 6.33 22.17 5.72
C ALA A 69 5.71 23.36 4.97
N TRP A 70 6.10 24.57 5.34
CA TRP A 70 5.73 25.80 4.63
C TRP A 70 6.96 26.66 4.38
N ARG A 71 6.94 27.47 3.31
CA ARG A 71 8.02 28.43 3.01
C ARG A 71 7.89 29.63 3.93
N ARG A 72 9.00 30.05 4.53
CA ARG A 72 9.07 31.32 5.27
C ARG A 72 8.95 32.53 4.34
#